data_AF-A0A1C3RID0-F1
#
_entry.id   AF-A0A1C3RID0-F1
#
_cell.length_a   1.000
_cell.length_b   1.000
_cell.length_c   1.000
_cell.angle_alpha   90.00
_cell.angle_beta   90.00
_cell.angle_gamma   90.00
#
_symmetry.space_group_name_H-M   'P 1'
#
loop_
_entity.id
_entity.type
_entity.pdbx_description
1 polymer ?
#
loop_
_entity_poly.entity_id
_entity_poly.type
_entity_poly.pdbx_seq_one_letter_code
_entity_poly.pdbx_strand_id
1 'polypeptide(L)'
;MHKRIVEKSLKTLDVDRANYFNDVVGYLEELPATQEFPNLVYLSLKDILDIAPTYIEKKAFALLLLKFVKHHQRELQKIIYDKEYLYDENVLRKVTGQLIEAIVDQTIQGYEEGHIETGEPVVQKFSYPYRAMDLVDPDDEEAYEQALEEDRLRQATYTGPDRRRS
;
A
#
# COMPACT_ATOMS: atom_id res chain seq x y z
N MET A 1 17.89 15.09 20.12
CA MET A 1 16.94 16.15 20.53
C MET A 1 15.67 16.17 19.68
N HIS A 2 15.77 15.89 18.36
CA HIS A 2 14.64 15.95 17.43
C HIS A 2 13.57 14.86 17.63
N LYS A 3 13.92 13.70 18.21
CA LYS A 3 12.99 12.65 18.62
C LYS A 3 11.85 13.15 19.53
N ARG A 4 12.13 14.14 20.38
CA ARG A 4 11.15 14.78 21.27
C ARG A 4 9.97 15.45 20.53
N ILE A 5 10.17 15.83 19.27
CA ILE A 5 9.12 16.43 18.42
C ILE A 5 8.02 15.39 18.15
N VAL A 6 8.41 14.13 17.99
CA VAL A 6 7.54 13.03 17.58
C VAL A 6 7.09 12.19 18.78
N GLU A 7 7.87 12.15 19.87
CA GLU A 7 7.56 11.41 21.11
C GLU A 7 6.18 11.72 21.72
N LYS A 8 5.71 12.97 21.64
CA LYS A 8 4.38 13.33 22.17
C LYS A 8 3.26 12.74 21.32
N SER A 9 3.41 12.81 20.00
CA SER A 9 2.45 12.26 19.04
C SER A 9 2.50 10.73 18.96
N LEU A 10 3.64 10.11 19.29
CA LEU A 10 3.74 8.65 19.36
C LEU A 10 2.97 8.07 20.56
N LYS A 11 2.86 8.82 21.65
CA LYS A 11 2.12 8.40 22.86
C LYS A 11 0.61 8.44 22.69
N THR A 12 0.11 9.17 21.70
CA THR A 12 -1.32 9.27 21.41
C THR A 12 -1.80 8.21 20.43
N LEU A 13 -0.88 7.46 19.80
CA LEU A 13 -1.18 6.39 18.86
C LEU A 13 -1.42 5.06 19.57
N ASP A 14 -2.08 4.16 18.86
CA ASP A 14 -2.23 2.76 19.25
C ASP A 14 -0.87 2.05 19.32
N VAL A 15 -0.77 1.01 20.16
CA VAL A 15 0.49 0.37 20.56
C VAL A 15 1.26 -0.17 19.34
N ASP A 16 0.56 -0.81 18.41
CA ASP A 16 1.17 -1.40 17.22
C ASP A 16 1.70 -0.33 16.25
N ARG A 17 0.96 0.76 16.08
CA ARG A 17 1.39 1.91 15.27
C ARG A 17 2.58 2.62 15.91
N ALA A 18 2.55 2.81 17.22
CA ALA A 18 3.63 3.44 17.96
C ALA A 18 4.93 2.64 17.85
N ASN A 19 4.86 1.30 17.92
CA ASN A 19 6.02 0.42 17.73
C ASN A 19 6.58 0.53 16.30
N TYR A 20 5.71 0.49 15.29
CA TYR A 20 6.12 0.64 13.89
C TYR A 20 6.87 1.96 13.66
N PHE A 21 6.30 3.09 14.10
CA PHE A 21 6.92 4.40 13.89
C PHE A 21 8.14 4.63 14.78
N ASN A 22 8.23 4.00 15.95
CA ASN A 22 9.47 4.02 16.76
C ASN A 22 10.64 3.38 16.02
N ASP A 23 10.40 2.26 15.32
CA ASP A 23 11.43 1.59 14.52
C ASP A 23 11.83 2.43 13.30
N VAL A 24 10.86 3.07 12.64
CA VAL A 24 11.12 4.03 11.54
C VAL A 24 11.99 5.19 12.04
N VAL A 25 11.67 5.75 13.21
CA VAL A 25 12.45 6.83 13.83
C VAL A 25 13.86 6.35 14.18
N GLY A 26 14.02 5.14 14.71
CA GLY A 26 15.33 4.55 14.99
C GLY A 26 16.19 4.44 13.72
N TYR A 27 15.60 3.95 12.63
CA TYR A 27 16.29 3.87 11.34
C TYR A 27 16.63 5.24 10.75
N LEU A 28 15.74 6.24 10.91
CA LEU A 28 16.01 7.61 10.48
C LEU A 28 17.18 8.25 11.24
N GLU A 29 17.39 7.91 12.51
CA GLU A 29 18.53 8.41 13.31
C GLU A 29 19.88 7.84 12.83
N GLU A 30 19.89 6.62 12.31
CA GLU A 30 21.09 5.96 11.77
C GLU A 30 21.50 6.50 10.39
N LEU A 31 20.55 7.10 9.66
CA LEU A 31 20.80 7.59 8.30
C LEU A 31 21.52 8.95 8.30
N PRO A 32 22.71 9.06 7.65
CA PRO A 32 23.46 10.31 7.61
C PRO A 32 22.72 11.41 6.83
N ALA A 33 21.92 11.04 5.84
CA ALA A 33 21.11 11.98 5.06
C ALA A 33 20.04 12.70 5.90
N THR A 34 19.58 12.10 6.99
CA THR A 34 18.63 12.73 7.93
C THR A 34 19.27 13.89 8.70
N GLN A 35 20.60 13.87 8.87
CA GLN A 35 21.32 14.90 9.64
C GLN A 35 21.43 16.23 8.90
N GLU A 36 21.21 16.25 7.57
CA GLU A 36 21.19 17.49 6.78
C GLU A 36 19.99 18.37 7.15
N PHE A 37 18.81 17.78 7.37
CA PHE A 37 17.55 18.49 7.63
C PHE A 37 16.67 17.81 8.69
N PRO A 38 17.19 17.54 9.91
CA PRO A 38 16.49 16.72 10.89
C PRO A 38 15.14 17.32 11.28
N ASN A 39 15.07 18.65 11.49
CA ASN A 39 13.83 19.32 11.87
C ASN A 39 12.70 19.12 10.85
N LEU A 40 12.99 19.20 9.55
CA LEU A 40 11.98 19.06 8.50
C LEU A 40 11.46 17.63 8.42
N VAL A 41 12.35 16.64 8.55
CA VAL A 41 11.99 15.22 8.53
C VAL A 41 11.09 14.88 9.71
N TYR A 42 11.48 15.27 10.93
CA TYR A 42 10.69 14.96 12.12
C TYR A 42 9.37 15.75 12.21
N LEU A 43 9.32 16.98 11.69
CA LEU A 43 8.07 17.74 11.59
C LEU A 43 7.11 17.12 10.56
N SER A 44 7.62 16.73 9.40
CA SER A 44 6.82 16.06 8.37
C SER A 44 6.29 14.72 8.90
N LEU A 45 7.14 13.98 9.63
CA LEU A 45 6.73 12.73 10.27
C LEU A 45 5.63 12.96 11.32
N LYS A 46 5.77 13.95 12.21
CA LYS A 46 4.78 14.30 13.24
C LYS A 46 3.39 14.48 12.64
N ASP A 47 3.31 15.16 11.49
CA ASP A 47 2.03 15.53 10.86
C ASP A 47 1.36 14.33 10.16
N ILE A 48 2.15 13.43 9.57
CA ILE A 48 1.63 12.24 8.88
C ILE A 48 1.35 11.07 9.82
N LEU A 49 1.81 11.09 11.08
CA LEU A 49 1.70 9.96 12.01
C LEU A 49 0.27 9.38 12.11
N ASP A 50 -0.75 10.24 12.09
CA ASP A 50 -2.14 9.83 12.21
C ASP A 50 -2.65 9.09 10.97
N ILE A 51 -2.21 9.51 9.77
CA ILE A 51 -2.76 9.10 8.47
C ILE A 51 -1.87 8.08 7.77
N ALA A 52 -0.58 8.00 8.13
CA ALA A 52 0.40 7.20 7.43
C ALA A 52 0.11 5.69 7.52
N PRO A 53 0.26 4.95 6.40
CA PRO A 53 0.05 3.51 6.36
C PRO A 53 1.13 2.75 7.13
N THR A 54 0.74 1.64 7.75
CA THR A 54 1.61 0.77 8.56
C THR A 54 2.04 -0.51 7.86
N TYR A 55 1.49 -0.78 6.68
CA TYR A 55 1.76 -2.01 5.91
C TYR A 55 3.06 -1.93 5.07
N ILE A 56 3.70 -0.77 5.01
CA ILE A 56 4.92 -0.56 4.22
C ILE A 56 6.14 -1.01 5.01
N GLU A 57 7.20 -1.46 4.33
CA GLU A 57 8.46 -1.74 5.00
C GLU A 57 9.04 -0.47 5.62
N LYS A 58 9.41 -0.55 6.90
CA LYS A 58 9.94 0.57 7.71
C LYS A 58 11.10 1.31 7.03
N LYS A 59 12.01 0.56 6.39
CA LYS A 59 13.17 1.12 5.66
C LYS A 59 12.75 1.86 4.40
N ALA A 60 11.86 1.27 3.60
CA ALA A 60 11.33 1.90 2.40
C ALA A 60 10.59 3.20 2.73
N PHE A 61 9.75 3.18 3.77
CA PHE A 61 9.04 4.37 4.24
C PHE A 61 10.00 5.50 4.66
N ALA A 62 11.04 5.18 5.43
CA ALA A 62 12.05 6.16 5.85
C ALA A 62 12.80 6.79 4.66
N LEU A 63 13.16 5.98 3.66
CA LEU A 63 13.83 6.48 2.45
C LEU A 63 12.90 7.35 1.59
N LEU A 64 11.62 6.98 1.48
CA LEU A 64 10.62 7.78 0.78
C LEU A 64 10.39 9.13 1.45
N LEU A 65 10.27 9.13 2.77
CA LEU A 65 10.18 10.35 3.56
C LEU A 65 11.38 11.27 3.31
N LEU A 66 12.60 10.73 3.31
CA LEU A 66 13.82 11.50 3.02
C LEU A 66 13.83 12.04 1.59
N LYS A 67 13.46 11.22 0.61
CA LYS A 67 13.38 11.65 -0.80
C LYS A 67 12.37 12.80 -0.97
N PHE A 68 11.21 12.68 -0.32
CA PHE A 68 10.18 13.70 -0.33
C PHE A 68 10.66 15.01 0.31
N VAL A 69 11.24 14.94 1.51
CA VAL A 69 11.76 16.13 2.20
C VAL A 69 12.86 16.82 1.39
N LYS A 70 13.71 16.06 0.70
CA LYS A 70 14.73 16.63 -0.21
C LYS A 70 14.10 17.33 -1.42
N HIS A 71 13.07 16.73 -2.01
CA HIS A 71 12.38 17.30 -3.18
C HIS A 71 11.59 18.57 -2.83
N HIS A 72 10.85 18.56 -1.73
CA HIS A 72 9.96 19.65 -1.30
C HIS A 72 10.58 20.57 -0.24
N GLN A 73 11.91 20.53 -0.08
CA GLN A 73 12.60 21.25 0.99
C GLN A 73 12.27 22.76 0.98
N ARG A 74 12.27 23.38 -0.19
CA ARG A 74 12.02 24.83 -0.33
C ARG A 74 10.60 25.21 0.05
N GLU A 75 9.63 24.37 -0.30
CA GLU A 75 8.21 24.58 -0.02
C GLU A 75 7.94 24.41 1.48
N LEU A 76 8.47 23.34 2.08
CA LEU A 76 8.39 23.10 3.52
C LEU A 76 9.02 24.24 4.32
N GLN A 77 10.21 24.71 3.92
CA GLN A 77 10.85 25.86 4.56
C GLN A 77 10.00 27.13 4.42
N LYS A 78 9.45 27.40 3.23
CA LYS A 78 8.60 28.57 3.01
C LYS A 78 7.39 28.57 3.95
N ILE A 79 6.74 27.42 4.12
CA ILE A 79 5.58 27.27 5.02
C ILE A 79 5.98 27.48 6.47
N ILE A 80 7.08 26.87 6.93
CA ILE A 80 7.54 26.99 8.32
C ILE A 80 7.92 28.43 8.69
N TYR A 81 8.45 29.19 7.73
CA TYR A 81 8.77 30.61 7.92
C TYR A 81 7.60 31.56 7.62
N ASP A 82 6.45 31.04 7.17
CA ASP A 82 5.26 31.83 6.96
C ASP A 82 4.58 32.15 8.30
N LYS A 83 3.95 33.32 8.36
CA LYS A 83 3.23 33.77 9.56
C LYS A 83 2.02 32.88 9.85
N GLU A 84 1.44 32.28 8.81
CA GLU A 84 0.28 31.39 8.93
C GLU A 84 0.59 30.15 9.77
N TYR A 85 1.82 29.64 9.71
CA TYR A 85 2.25 28.48 10.48
C TYR A 85 2.25 28.72 12.00
N LEU A 86 2.40 29.97 12.43
CA LEU A 86 2.29 30.35 13.85
C LEU A 86 0.85 30.25 14.38
N TYR A 87 -0.13 30.40 13.49
CA TYR A 87 -1.55 30.40 13.86
C TYR A 87 -2.20 29.03 13.63
N ASP A 88 -1.76 28.28 12.62
CA ASP A 88 -2.25 26.93 12.34
C ASP A 88 -1.10 25.98 12.00
N GLU A 89 -0.85 25.01 12.88
CA GLU A 89 0.17 23.97 12.68
C GLU A 89 -0.21 22.99 11.55
N ASN A 90 -1.50 22.91 11.18
CA ASN A 90 -1.98 21.96 10.17
C ASN A 90 -1.72 22.42 8.73
N VAL A 91 -1.14 23.60 8.52
CA VAL A 91 -0.81 24.10 7.17
C VAL A 91 0.18 23.16 6.45
N LEU A 92 1.01 22.44 7.21
CA LEU A 92 1.91 21.40 6.69
C LEU A 92 1.15 20.24 6.03
N ARG A 93 -0.10 19.95 6.43
CA ARG A 93 -0.91 18.84 5.87
C ARG A 93 -1.11 18.92 4.37
N LYS A 94 -1.14 20.14 3.83
CA LYS A 94 -1.30 20.34 2.38
C LYS A 94 -0.12 19.75 1.59
N VAL A 95 1.08 19.85 2.13
CA VAL A 95 2.30 19.33 1.49
C VAL A 95 2.52 17.88 1.90
N THR A 96 2.37 17.56 3.18
CA THR A 96 2.55 16.18 3.66
C THR A 96 1.48 15.22 3.14
N GLY A 97 0.31 15.71 2.73
CA GLY A 97 -0.70 14.92 2.00
C GLY A 97 -0.19 14.38 0.66
N GLN A 98 0.66 15.12 -0.05
CA GLN A 98 1.27 14.68 -1.30
C GLN A 98 2.24 13.50 -1.09
N LEU A 99 2.88 13.41 0.08
CA LEU A 99 3.69 12.25 0.44
C LEU A 99 2.81 10.99 0.55
N ILE A 100 1.60 11.13 1.12
CA ILE A 100 0.68 10.01 1.26
C ILE A 100 0.18 9.57 -0.10
N GLU A 101 -0.19 10.51 -0.97
CA GLU A 101 -0.56 10.22 -2.37
C GLU A 101 0.59 9.50 -3.09
N ALA A 102 1.82 9.99 -2.99
CA ALA A 102 2.99 9.34 -3.60
C ALA A 102 3.25 7.92 -3.06
N ILE A 103 2.99 7.71 -1.76
CA ILE A 103 3.07 6.39 -1.14
C ILE A 103 1.99 5.46 -1.71
N VAL A 104 0.75 5.94 -1.80
CA VAL A 104 -0.38 5.17 -2.35
C VAL A 104 -0.12 4.81 -3.81
N ASP A 105 0.32 5.78 -4.63
CA ASP A 105 0.65 5.55 -6.03
C ASP A 105 1.75 4.49 -6.19
N GLN A 106 2.79 4.53 -5.36
CA GLN A 106 3.84 3.52 -5.37
C GLN A 106 3.33 2.14 -4.95
N THR A 107 2.39 2.07 -4.01
CA THR A 107 1.79 0.80 -3.61
C THR A 107 0.87 0.22 -4.69
N ILE A 108 0.15 1.07 -5.42
CA ILE A 108 -0.67 0.67 -6.58
C ILE A 108 0.25 0.16 -7.70
N GLN A 109 1.33 0.88 -8.00
CA GLN A 109 2.31 0.43 -9.00
C GLN A 109 2.94 -0.91 -8.60
N GLY A 110 3.31 -1.09 -7.33
CA GLY A 110 3.85 -2.37 -6.84
C GLY A 110 2.84 -3.53 -6.90
N TYR A 111 1.54 -3.23 -6.78
CA TYR A 111 0.47 -4.20 -7.00
C TYR A 111 0.32 -4.53 -8.49
N GLU A 112 0.31 -3.53 -9.37
CA GLU A 112 0.23 -3.72 -10.83
C GLU A 112 1.44 -4.49 -11.39
N GLU A 113 2.62 -4.32 -10.80
CA GLU A 113 3.85 -5.03 -11.14
C GLU A 113 3.91 -6.45 -10.54
N GLY A 114 2.91 -6.87 -9.74
CA GLY A 114 2.82 -8.20 -9.16
C GLY A 114 3.79 -8.47 -8.00
N HIS A 115 4.39 -7.42 -7.42
CA HIS A 115 5.30 -7.53 -6.29
C HIS A 115 4.59 -7.61 -4.93
N ILE A 116 3.29 -7.32 -4.89
CA ILE A 116 2.45 -7.40 -3.69
C ILE A 116 1.46 -8.54 -3.91
N GLU A 117 1.77 -9.72 -3.37
CA GLU A 117 0.78 -10.79 -3.17
C GLU A 117 -0.21 -10.31 -2.10
N THR A 118 -1.21 -9.54 -2.50
CA THR A 118 -2.45 -9.51 -1.76
C THR A 118 -2.99 -10.93 -1.80
N GLY A 119 -3.04 -11.60 -0.65
CA GLY A 119 -3.75 -12.87 -0.46
C GLY A 119 -5.26 -12.73 -0.66
N GLU A 120 -5.68 -12.03 -1.72
CA GLU A 120 -7.02 -12.06 -2.24
C GLU A 120 -7.33 -13.53 -2.52
N PRO A 121 -8.37 -14.09 -1.90
CA PRO A 121 -8.77 -15.44 -2.22
C PRO A 121 -9.09 -15.44 -3.71
N VAL A 122 -8.44 -16.31 -4.47
CA VAL A 122 -8.79 -16.55 -5.88
C VAL A 122 -10.23 -17.06 -5.88
N VAL A 123 -11.19 -16.15 -6.03
CA VAL A 123 -12.62 -16.50 -6.03
C VAL A 123 -12.94 -17.05 -7.43
N GLN A 124 -12.80 -18.36 -7.57
CA GLN A 124 -13.24 -19.07 -8.76
C GLN A 124 -14.77 -18.96 -8.88
N LYS A 125 -15.24 -18.29 -9.93
CA LYS A 125 -16.67 -18.10 -10.20
C LYS A 125 -17.20 -19.33 -10.94
N PHE A 126 -17.89 -20.22 -10.21
CA PHE A 126 -18.60 -21.34 -10.81
C PHE A 126 -19.90 -20.86 -11.47
N SER A 127 -20.08 -21.16 -12.76
CA SER A 127 -21.34 -20.87 -13.47
C SER A 127 -22.08 -22.17 -13.78
N TYR A 128 -23.37 -22.25 -13.41
CA TYR A 128 -24.19 -23.41 -13.74
C TYR A 128 -24.65 -23.36 -15.20
N PRO A 129 -24.59 -24.46 -15.97
CA PRO A 129 -24.12 -25.80 -15.57
C PRO A 129 -22.59 -25.88 -15.45
N TYR A 130 -22.12 -26.50 -14.36
CA TYR A 130 -20.69 -26.62 -14.04
C TYR A 130 -19.90 -27.18 -15.22
N ARG A 131 -18.88 -26.45 -15.68
CA ARG A 131 -17.93 -26.94 -16.68
C ARG A 131 -16.84 -27.72 -15.96
N ALA A 132 -16.31 -28.76 -16.60
CA ALA A 132 -15.17 -29.50 -16.05
C ALA A 132 -13.97 -28.56 -15.79
N MET A 133 -13.84 -27.53 -16.64
CA MET A 133 -12.86 -26.44 -16.53
C MET A 133 -13.00 -25.58 -15.27
N ASP A 134 -14.20 -25.49 -14.69
CA ASP A 134 -14.44 -24.60 -13.55
C ASP A 134 -13.84 -25.17 -12.25
N LEU A 135 -13.48 -26.46 -12.21
CA LEU A 135 -12.99 -27.17 -11.02
C LEU A 135 -11.47 -27.41 -11.02
N VAL A 136 -10.77 -26.90 -12.03
CA VAL A 136 -9.34 -27.12 -12.23
C VAL A 136 -8.58 -25.82 -12.03
N ASP A 137 -7.41 -25.91 -11.40
CA ASP A 137 -6.47 -24.82 -11.25
C ASP A 137 -5.85 -24.49 -12.62
N PRO A 138 -5.93 -23.24 -13.12
CA PRO A 138 -5.36 -22.87 -14.41
C PRO A 138 -3.83 -23.04 -14.49
N ASP A 139 -3.14 -23.13 -13.35
CA ASP A 139 -1.67 -23.28 -13.31
C ASP A 139 -1.21 -24.75 -13.38
N ASP A 140 -2.13 -25.71 -13.32
CA ASP A 140 -1.86 -27.13 -13.54
C ASP A 140 -2.18 -27.50 -15.00
N GLU A 141 -1.17 -27.37 -15.88
CA GLU A 141 -1.29 -27.60 -17.33
C GLU A 141 -1.85 -28.99 -17.66
N GLU A 142 -1.43 -30.04 -16.95
CA GLU A 142 -1.89 -31.42 -17.20
C GLU A 142 -3.36 -31.60 -16.82
N ALA A 143 -3.79 -31.04 -15.68
CA ALA A 143 -5.18 -31.10 -15.25
C ALA A 143 -6.08 -30.24 -16.15
N TYR A 144 -5.59 -29.10 -16.63
CA TYR A 144 -6.32 -28.20 -17.52
C TYR A 144 -6.61 -28.84 -18.88
N GLU A 145 -5.62 -29.53 -19.47
CA GLU A 145 -5.79 -30.23 -20.74
C GLU A 145 -6.82 -31.37 -20.64
N GLN A 146 -6.79 -32.14 -19.55
CA GLN A 146 -7.74 -33.23 -19.32
C GLN A 146 -9.18 -32.72 -19.15
N ALA A 147 -9.39 -31.63 -18.40
CA ALA A 147 -10.69 -31.02 -18.25
C ALA A 147 -11.24 -30.45 -19.58
N LEU A 148 -10.34 -29.96 -20.45
CA LEU A 148 -10.71 -29.43 -21.76
C LEU A 148 -11.21 -30.55 -22.69
N GLU A 149 -10.56 -31.71 -22.66
CA GLU A 149 -11.00 -32.89 -23.40
C GLU A 149 -12.35 -33.42 -22.88
N GLU A 150 -12.54 -33.45 -21.57
CA GLU A 150 -13.81 -33.89 -20.97
C GLU A 150 -14.96 -32.94 -21.33
N ASP A 151 -14.75 -31.63 -21.30
CA ASP A 151 -15.77 -30.65 -21.70
C ASP A 151 -16.11 -30.75 -23.20
N ARG A 152 -15.10 -30.97 -24.06
CA ARG A 152 -15.30 -31.23 -25.49
C ARG A 152 -16.14 -32.48 -25.73
N LEU A 153 -15.88 -33.56 -25.01
CA LEU A 153 -16.66 -34.80 -25.09
C LEU A 153 -18.10 -34.59 -24.62
N ARG A 154 -18.31 -33.85 -23.52
CA ARG A 154 -19.65 -33.50 -23.02
C ARG A 154 -20.43 -32.64 -24.02
N GLN A 155 -19.79 -31.64 -24.63
CA GLN A 155 -20.41 -30.82 -25.67
C GLN A 155 -20.75 -31.64 -26.92
N ALA A 156 -19.89 -32.59 -27.31
CA ALA A 156 -20.15 -33.47 -28.45
C ALA A 156 -21.30 -34.46 -28.21
N THR A 157 -21.54 -34.85 -26.95
CA THR A 157 -22.63 -35.75 -26.54
C THR A 157 -23.91 -35.01 -26.12
N TYR A 158 -23.87 -33.68 -26.03
CA TYR A 158 -25.01 -32.86 -25.64
C TYR A 158 -26.03 -32.73 -26.79
N THR A 159 -27.13 -33.47 -26.72
CA THR A 159 -28.21 -33.46 -27.70
C THR A 159 -29.25 -32.35 -27.49
N GLY A 160 -28.97 -31.36 -26.64
CA GLY A 160 -29.93 -30.32 -26.26
C GLY A 160 -31.05 -30.84 -25.36
N PRO A 161 -31.86 -29.95 -24.75
CA PRO A 161 -33.05 -30.39 -24.02
C PRO A 161 -34.02 -31.01 -25.02
N ASP A 162 -34.38 -32.28 -24.80
CA ASP A 162 -35.49 -32.93 -25.47
C ASP A 162 -36.69 -31.99 -25.43
N ARG A 163 -37.02 -31.41 -26.59
CA ARG A 163 -38.25 -30.65 -26.75
C ARG A 163 -39.37 -31.65 -26.44
N ARG A 164 -39.92 -31.60 -25.23
CA ARG A 164 -41.16 -32.29 -24.89
C ARG A 164 -42.13 -31.94 -26.01
N ARG A 165 -42.45 -32.91 -26.86
CA ARG A 165 -43.52 -32.78 -27.84
C ARG A 165 -44.77 -32.53 -27.01
N SER A 166 -45.30 -31.32 -27.13
CA SER A 166 -46.59 -30.90 -26.59
C SER A 166 -47.70 -31.78 -27.15
#